data_AF-A0A380E2E3-F1
#
_entry.id   AF-A0A380E2E3-F1
#
_cell.length_a   1.000
_cell.length_b   1.000
_cell.length_c   1.000
_cell.angle_alpha   90.00
_cell.angle_beta   90.00
_cell.angle_gamma   90.00
#
_symmetry.space_group_name_H-M   'P 1'
#
loop_
_entity.id
_entity.type
_entity.pdbx_description
1 polymer ?
#
loop_
_entity_poly.entity_id
_entity_poly.type
_entity_poly.pdbx_seq_one_letter_code
_entity_poly.pdbx_strand_id
1 'polypeptide(L)' 'MGRDNVLITPHIGSASVTTRDNMIQLCIKNIEAVMTNQVPHTPVN' A
#
# COMPACT_ATOMS: atom_id res chain seq x y z
N MET A 1 4.39 0.32 28.38
CA MET A 1 5.21 1.41 27.79
C MET A 1 6.35 1.72 28.75
N GLY A 2 7.52 2.17 28.28
CA GLY A 2 8.65 2.53 29.16
C GLY A 2 9.64 1.41 29.45
N ARG A 3 10.02 0.61 28.45
CA ARG A 3 11.22 -0.26 28.51
C ARG A 3 12.29 0.36 27.61
N ASP A 4 13.50 0.53 28.13
CA ASP A 4 14.58 1.22 27.41
C ASP A 4 15.10 0.43 26.20
N ASN A 5 14.81 -0.87 26.13
CA ASN A 5 15.24 -1.76 25.05
C ASN A 5 14.15 -2.05 24.00
N VAL A 6 13.07 -1.28 23.97
CA VAL A 6 11.95 -1.51 23.04
C VAL A 6 11.62 -0.25 22.26
N LEU A 7 11.74 -0.34 20.93
CA LEU A 7 11.25 0.68 20.00
C LEU A 7 9.91 0.24 19.41
N ILE A 8 8.88 1.06 19.57
CA ILE A 8 7.54 0.84 19.01
C ILE A 8 7.29 1.89 17.95
N THR A 9 6.74 1.49 16.81
CA THR A 9 6.35 2.41 15.75
C THR A 9 4.84 2.30 15.48
N PRO A 10 4.14 3.40 15.17
CA PRO A 10 2.71 3.38 14.91
C PRO A 10 2.39 2.94 13.48
N HIS A 11 2.80 1.72 13.10
CA HIS A 11 2.57 1.14 11.76
C HIS A 11 3.03 2.06 10.60
N ILE A 12 4.22 2.67 10.73
CA ILE A 12 4.72 3.66 9.76
C ILE A 12 5.65 3.07 8.68
N GLY A 13 5.76 1.74 8.59
CA GLY A 13 6.71 1.08 7.68
C GLY A 13 6.52 1.43 6.19
N SER A 14 5.30 1.77 5.76
CA SER A 14 4.97 2.20 4.40
C SER A 14 4.54 3.67 4.30
N ALA A 15 4.67 4.45 5.38
CA ALA A 15 4.06 5.77 5.51
C ALA A 15 4.89 6.93 4.91
N SER A 16 5.78 6.65 3.95
CA SER A 16 6.40 7.74 3.16
C SER A 16 5.41 8.26 2.12
N VAL A 17 5.49 9.55 1.77
CA VAL A 17 4.64 10.17 0.72
C VAL A 17 4.76 9.38 -0.58
N THR A 18 5.98 9.16 -1.05
CA THR A 18 6.26 8.39 -2.28
C THR A 18 5.66 6.98 -2.24
N THR A 19 5.82 6.25 -1.13
CA THR A 19 5.27 4.89 -1.02
C THR A 19 3.75 4.91 -1.02
N ARG A 20 3.12 5.81 -0.26
CA ARG A 20 1.65 5.91 -0.20
C ARG A 20 1.06 6.34 -1.54
N ASP A 21 1.67 7.30 -2.22
CA ASP A 21 1.24 7.74 -3.56
C ASP A 21 1.30 6.57 -4.55
N ASN A 22 2.43 5.84 -4.59
CA ASN A 22 2.57 4.67 -5.48
C ASN A 22 1.56 3.57 -5.18
N MET A 23 1.27 3.29 -3.89
CA MET A 23 0.25 2.32 -3.50
C MET A 23 -1.14 2.74 -3.98
N ILE A 24 -1.49 4.02 -3.85
CA ILE A 24 -2.78 4.57 -4.31
C ILE A 24 -2.86 4.49 -5.84
N GLN A 25 -1.81 4.88 -6.56
CA GLN A 25 -1.78 4.77 -8.01
C GLN A 25 -1.93 3.32 -8.49
N LEU A 26 -1.27 2.35 -7.84
CA LEU A 26 -1.43 0.94 -8.16
C LEU A 26 -2.87 0.46 -7.88
N CYS A 27 -3.49 0.90 -6.78
CA CYS A 27 -4.87 0.58 -6.45
C CYS A 27 -5.84 1.07 -7.55
N ILE A 28 -5.71 2.34 -7.95
CA ILE A 28 -6.55 2.95 -9.00
C ILE A 28 -6.38 2.18 -10.32
N LYS A 29 -5.15 1.89 -10.74
CA LYS A 29 -4.88 1.16 -11.98
C LYS A 29 -5.51 -0.24 -12.00
N ASN A 30 -5.50 -0.95 -10.87
CA ASN A 30 -6.18 -2.24 -10.77
C ASN A 30 -7.71 -2.10 -10.93
N ILE A 31 -8.31 -1.06 -10.34
CA ILE A 31 -9.75 -0.77 -10.48
C ILE A 31 -10.10 -0.43 -11.92
N GLU A 32 -9.32 0.47 -12.56
CA GLU A 32 -9.51 0.87 -13.96
C GLU A 32 -9.44 -0.32 -14.92
N ALA A 33 -8.48 -1.23 -14.71
CA ALA A 33 -8.34 -2.44 -15.51
C ALA A 33 -9.62 -3.29 -15.45
N VAL A 34 -10.15 -3.58 -14.26
CA VAL A 34 -11.38 -4.36 -14.11
C VAL A 34 -12.59 -3.67 -14.74
N MET A 35 -12.73 -2.35 -14.54
CA MET A 35 -13.82 -1.56 -15.12
C MET A 35 -13.78 -1.52 -16.66
N THR A 36 -12.62 -1.75 -17.26
CA THR A 36 -12.43 -1.81 -18.71
C THR A 36 -12.36 -3.25 -19.26
N ASN A 37 -12.79 -4.25 -18.47
CA ASN A 37 -12.72 -5.68 -18.78
C ASN A 37 -11.30 -6.19 -19.08
N GLN A 38 -10.28 -5.54 -18.51
CA GLN A 38 -8.89 -5.96 -18.56
C GLN A 38 -8.49 -6.70 -17.27
N VAL A 39 -7.39 -7.46 -17.35
CA VAL A 39 -6.82 -8.14 -16.18
C VAL A 39 -6.16 -7.10 -15.26
N PRO A 40 -6.43 -7.12 -13.93
CA PRO A 40 -5.77 -6.23 -12.98
C PRO A 40 -4.25 -6.45 -12.97
N HIS A 41 -3.48 -5.40 -12.69
CA HIS A 41 -2.01 -5.45 -12.69
C HIS A 41 -1.42 -6.40 -11.64
N THR A 42 -2.10 -6.59 -10.50
CA THR A 42 -1.65 -7.44 -9.40
C THR A 42 -2.80 -8.31 -8.89
N PRO A 43 -3.19 -9.36 -9.64
CA PRO A 43 -4.21 -10.32 -9.20
C PRO A 43 -3.66 -11.20 -8.07
N VAL A 44 -4.55 -11.70 -7.19
CA VAL A 44 -4.18 -12.47 -5.98
C VAL A 44 -4.75 -13.90 -5.98
N ASN A 45 -5.43 -14.28 -7.06
CA ASN A 45 -6.07 -15.58 -7.26
C ASN A 45 -5.20 -16.56 -8.07
#